data_AF-A0A328TZG7-F1
#
_entry.id   AF-A0A328TZG7-F1
#
_cell.length_a   1.000
_cell.length_b   1.000
_cell.length_c   1.000
_cell.angle_alpha   90.00
_cell.angle_beta   90.00
_cell.angle_gamma   90.00
#
_symmetry.space_group_name_H-M   'P 1'
#
loop_
_entity.id
_entity.type
_entity.pdbx_description
1 polymer ?
#
loop_
_entity_poly.entity_id
_entity_poly.type
_entity_poly.pdbx_seq_one_letter_code
_entity_poly.pdbx_strand_id
1 'polypeptide(L)' 'MFRVMDNPNFSKSFFVTVRFDEETNLKLINAKNRSGWCKTYEVRERLHDHLIKFPDFYNAEMVEVIPNNFD' A
#
# COMPACT_ATOMS: atom_id res chain seq x y z
N MET A 1 10.34 0.04 -15.52
CA MET A 1 11.16 -1.07 -14.99
C MET A 1 10.99 -1.03 -13.48
N PHE A 2 10.28 -1.99 -12.88
CA PHE A 2 10.04 -1.98 -11.44
C PHE A 2 11.34 -2.34 -10.72
N ARG A 3 11.72 -1.53 -9.72
CA ARG A 3 12.97 -1.70 -8.97
C ARG A 3 12.81 -2.92 -8.07
N VAL A 4 13.52 -4.00 -8.38
CA VAL A 4 13.65 -5.13 -7.47
C VAL A 4 14.31 -4.60 -6.19
N MET A 5 13.71 -4.87 -5.03
CA MET A 5 14.28 -4.49 -3.75
C MET A 5 15.50 -5.38 -3.50
N ASP A 6 16.71 -4.85 -3.67
CA ASP A 6 17.94 -5.64 -3.69
C ASP A 6 18.34 -6.23 -2.32
N ASN A 7 17.67 -5.87 -1.21
CA ASN A 7 17.83 -6.51 0.10
C ASN A 7 16.76 -6.04 1.11
N PRO A 8 15.59 -6.68 1.16
CA PRO A 8 14.58 -6.33 2.16
C PRO A 8 15.00 -6.82 3.56
N ASN A 9 15.28 -5.89 4.47
CA ASN A 9 15.47 -6.21 5.89
C ASN A 9 14.11 -6.45 6.55
N PHE A 10 13.75 -7.73 6.74
CA PHE A 10 12.49 -8.15 7.38
C PHE A 10 12.61 -8.29 8.91
N SER A 11 13.59 -7.68 9.58
CA SER A 11 13.85 -7.87 11.02
C SER A 11 12.71 -7.45 11.98
N LYS A 12 11.57 -7.01 11.45
CA LYS A 12 10.36 -6.71 12.21
C LYS A 12 9.17 -7.26 11.45
N SER A 13 8.59 -8.36 11.95
CA SER A 13 7.48 -9.05 11.30
C SER A 13 6.17 -8.29 11.50
N PHE A 14 6.00 -7.15 10.82
CA PHE A 14 4.72 -6.47 10.76
C PHE A 14 3.85 -7.15 9.71
N PHE A 15 2.78 -7.77 10.17
CA PHE A 15 1.76 -8.34 9.30
C PHE A 15 0.69 -7.27 9.05
N VAL A 16 0.37 -7.03 7.78
CA VAL A 16 -0.71 -6.15 7.35
C VAL A 16 -1.77 -7.00 6.68
N THR A 17 -3.00 -6.95 7.19
CA THR A 17 -4.14 -7.60 6.57
C THR A 17 -4.92 -6.56 5.76
N VAL A 18 -5.11 -6.83 4.47
CA VAL A 18 -5.86 -5.94 3.58
C VAL A 18 -7.14 -6.65 3.12
N ARG A 19 -8.27 -5.96 3.21
CA ARG A 19 -9.57 -6.43 2.72
C ARG A 19 -9.88 -5.72 1.40
N PHE A 20 -10.45 -6.47 0.46
CA PHE A 20 -10.83 -5.97 -0.85
C PHE A 20 -12.30 -6.33 -1.09
N ASP A 21 -13.01 -5.46 -1.80
CA ASP A 21 -14.26 -5.86 -2.44
C ASP A 21 -13.99 -6.88 -3.56
N GLU A 22 -15.07 -7.49 -4.08
CA GLU A 22 -14.98 -8.53 -5.09
C GLU A 22 -14.34 -8.03 -6.39
N GLU A 23 -14.72 -6.83 -6.83
CA GLU A 23 -14.21 -6.22 -8.07
C GLU A 23 -12.70 -5.96 -7.99
N THR A 24 -12.22 -5.39 -6.88
CA THR A 24 -10.80 -5.12 -6.65
C THR A 24 -10.01 -6.41 -6.51
N ASN A 25 -10.58 -7.42 -5.84
CA ASN A 25 -9.95 -8.72 -5.73
C ASN A 25 -9.78 -9.40 -7.09
N LEU A 26 -10.78 -9.32 -7.98
CA LEU A 26 -10.69 -9.84 -9.35
C LEU A 26 -9.62 -9.11 -10.17
N LYS A 27 -9.56 -7.77 -10.09
CA LYS A 27 -8.50 -6.97 -10.75
C LYS A 27 -7.11 -7.39 -10.28
N LEU A 28 -6.95 -7.65 -8.99
CA LEU A 28 -5.68 -8.08 -8.40
C LEU A 28 -5.29 -9.51 -8.79
N ILE A 29 -6.25 -10.44 -8.86
CA ILE A 29 -6.01 -11.80 -9.37
C ILE A 29 -5.57 -11.75 -10.83
N ASN A 30 -6.21 -10.91 -11.66
CA ASN A 30 -5.82 -10.74 -13.05
C ASN A 30 -4.41 -10.15 -13.18
N ALA A 31 -4.05 -9.16 -12.36
CA ALA A 31 -2.69 -8.62 -12.33
C ALA A 31 -1.65 -9.67 -11.96
N LYS A 32 -1.91 -10.43 -10.88
CA LYS A 32 -1.12 -11.57 -10.43
C LYS A 32 -0.91 -12.59 -11.56
N ASN A 33 -1.97 -12.97 -12.27
CA ASN A 33 -1.87 -13.95 -13.34
C ASN A 33 -1.07 -13.44 -14.55
N ARG A 34 -1.11 -12.13 -14.83
CA ARG A 34 -0.31 -11.51 -15.90
C ARG A 34 1.17 -11.39 -15.55
N SER A 35 1.49 -11.06 -14.30
CA SER A 35 2.88 -10.89 -13.86
C SER A 35 3.56 -12.21 -13.55
N GLY A 36 2.80 -13.22 -13.11
CA GLY A 36 3.31 -14.48 -12.59
C GLY A 36 3.72 -14.42 -11.11
N TRP A 37 3.47 -13.30 -10.42
CA TRP A 37 3.89 -13.10 -9.02
C TRP A 37 2.82 -13.60 -8.04
N CYS A 38 3.11 -13.61 -6.74
CA CYS A 38 2.09 -13.92 -5.74
C CYS A 38 1.22 -12.69 -5.41
N LYS A 39 -0.01 -12.93 -4.96
CA LYS A 39 -0.99 -11.86 -4.66
C LYS A 39 -0.48 -10.87 -3.62
N THR A 40 0.25 -11.35 -2.61
CA THR A 40 0.83 -10.49 -1.56
C THR A 40 1.84 -9.51 -2.14
N TYR A 41 2.67 -9.96 -3.08
CA TYR A 41 3.66 -9.08 -3.70
C TYR A 41 3.00 -8.02 -4.58
N GLU A 42 2.00 -8.41 -5.37
CA GLU A 42 1.19 -7.46 -6.14
C GLU A 42 0.58 -6.35 -5.26
N VAL A 43 0.03 -6.73 -4.10
CA VAL A 43 -0.52 -5.77 -3.14
C VAL A 43 0.58 -4.86 -2.59
N ARG A 44 1.71 -5.43 -2.18
CA ARG A 44 2.83 -4.67 -1.62
C ARG A 44 3.33 -3.62 -2.61
N GLU A 45 3.62 -4.01 -3.84
CA GLU A 45 4.16 -3.07 -4.83
C GLU A 45 3.16 -2.00 -5.22
N ARG A 46 1.88 -2.35 -5.35
CA ARG A 46 0.83 -1.37 -5.66
C ARG A 46 0.63 -0.36 -4.54
N LEU A 47 0.67 -0.82 -3.27
CA LEU A 47 0.63 0.08 -2.12
C LEU A 47 1.88 0.96 -2.08
N HIS A 48 3.06 0.38 -2.25
CA HIS A 48 4.32 1.12 -2.25
C HIS A 48 4.37 2.19 -3.35
N ASP A 49 3.99 1.84 -4.58
CA ASP A 49 3.89 2.77 -5.71
C ASP A 49 2.88 3.90 -5.44
N HIS A 50 1.70 3.55 -4.91
CA HIS A 50 0.68 4.54 -4.55
C HIS A 50 1.20 5.53 -3.50
N LEU A 51 1.85 5.05 -2.45
CA LEU A 51 2.38 5.90 -1.37
C LEU A 51 3.55 6.77 -1.83
N ILE A 52 4.39 6.30 -2.75
CA ILE A 52 5.42 7.12 -3.39
C ILE A 52 4.80 8.23 -4.23
N LYS A 53 3.73 7.91 -4.98
CA LYS A 53 3.05 8.86 -5.85
C LYS A 53 2.22 9.88 -5.08
N PHE A 54 1.67 9.49 -3.94
CA PHE A 54 0.80 10.30 -3.09
C PHE A 54 1.34 10.33 -1.66
N PRO A 55 2.44 11.08 -1.39
CA PRO A 55 3.06 11.12 -0.07
C PRO A 55 2.13 11.73 1.00
N ASP A 56 1.22 12.62 0.59
CA ASP A 56 0.24 13.27 1.46
C ASP A 56 -0.99 12.40 1.76
N PHE A 57 -1.06 11.17 1.26
CA PHE A 57 -2.18 10.26 1.50
C PHE A 57 -2.45 10.04 3.01
N TYR A 58 -1.41 10.08 3.84
CA TYR A 58 -1.52 9.98 5.30
C TYR A 58 -2.04 11.26 5.98
N ASN A 59 -2.02 12.40 5.29
CA ASN A 59 -2.44 13.68 5.84
C ASN A 59 -3.94 13.93 5.65
N ALA A 60 -4.64 13.12 4.85
CA ALA A 60 -6.04 13.36 4.51
C ALA A 60 -7.02 13.14 5.70
N GLU A 61 -6.73 12.21 6.61
CA GLU A 61 -7.52 12.00 7.84
C GLU A 61 -6.89 12.67 9.09
N MET A 62 -5.61 13.05 9.05
CA MET A 62 -4.92 13.74 10.16
C MET A 62 -5.26 15.24 10.25
N VAL A 63 -6.10 15.77 9.35
CA VAL A 63 -6.80 17.07 9.54
C VAL A 63 -8.03 16.88 10.43
N GLU A 64 -7.92 16.08 11.50
CA GLU A 64 -8.76 16.31 12.67
C GLU A 64 -8.23 17.57 13.36
N VAL A 65 -8.88 18.68 13.01
CA VAL A 65 -8.95 19.96 13.72
C VAL A 65 -8.15 19.96 15.04
N ILE A 66 -6.89 20.42 15.00
CA ILE A 66 -6.30 21.00 16.22
C ILE A 66 -7.21 22.20 16.50
N PRO A 67 -8.04 22.21 17.56
CA PRO A 67 -8.71 23.44 17.91
C PRO A 67 -7.58 24.40 18.28
N ASN A 68 -7.47 25.49 17.51
CA ASN A 68 -6.64 26.64 17.88
C ASN A 68 -7.24 27.27 19.14
N ASN A 69 -7.10 26.62 20.29
CA ASN A 69 -7.28 27.24 21.59
C ASN A 69 -5.93 27.84 21.99
N PHE A 70 -5.56 28.90 21.27
CA PHE A 70 -4.72 29.95 21.82
C PHE A 70 -5.65 30.97 22.48
N ASP A 71 -5.99 30.71 23.75
CA ASP A 71 -6.46 31.72 24.70
C ASP A 71 -5.52 31.68 25.92
#